data_AF-A0A430LNI6-F1
#
_entry.id   AF-A0A430LNI6-F1
#
_cell.length_a   1.000
_cell.length_b   1.000
_cell.length_c   1.000
_cell.angle_alpha   90.00
_cell.angle_beta   90.00
_cell.angle_gamma   90.00
#
_symmetry.space_group_name_H-M   'P 1'
#
loop_
_entity.id
_entity.type
_entity.pdbx_description
1 polymer ?
#
loop_
_entity_poly.entity_id
_entity_poly.type
_entity_poly.pdbx_seq_one_letter_code
_entity_poly.pdbx_strand_id
1 'polypeptide(L)'
;MGWLWSSSNKDKPSTPSEEAPPTSTPTQPPTSTTTSSTTDPEIQKFIDLFESEKNTKPSPPSQKDQQQSSSSLPSWLTLKKSTRATTPTPSDIPPRDALSEALLPTDMSCRQAFDQAWACNSMGGQWNAVYRYGEMRSCSEHWDDFWFCMRTKGYSPEMREKAIREHYRAKEFVKYGPGKPSSEDVWESREERVPEGSTFNQPIE
;
A
#
# COMPACT_ATOMS: atom_id res chain seq x y z
N MET A 1 5.23 27.56 24.69
CA MET A 1 5.98 26.31 24.89
C MET A 1 7.31 26.47 24.16
N GLY A 2 8.33 26.89 24.91
CA GLY A 2 9.58 27.43 24.38
C GLY A 2 10.53 26.38 23.81
N TRP A 3 11.17 26.76 22.72
CA TRP A 3 12.26 26.05 22.06
C TRP A 3 13.55 26.41 22.82
N LEU A 4 14.25 25.44 23.38
CA LEU A 4 15.53 25.66 24.05
C LEU A 4 16.65 25.06 23.21
N TRP A 5 17.46 25.93 22.60
CA TRP A 5 18.76 25.57 22.05
C TRP A 5 19.79 26.13 23.03
N SER A 6 20.57 25.27 23.68
CA SER A 6 21.72 25.69 24.47
C SER A 6 22.97 25.40 23.65
N SER A 7 23.65 26.47 23.22
CA SER A 7 25.00 26.42 22.67
C SER A 7 25.94 26.95 23.75
N SER A 8 27.01 26.21 24.05
CA SER A 8 28.12 26.72 24.86
C SER A 8 29.42 26.27 24.24
N ASN A 9 30.08 27.23 23.58
CA ASN A 9 31.48 27.16 23.20
C ASN A 9 32.34 27.41 24.45
N LYS A 10 33.39 26.60 24.65
CA LYS A 10 34.57 27.00 25.42
C LYS A 10 35.81 26.33 24.84
N ASP A 11 36.73 27.14 24.35
CA ASP A 11 38.00 26.74 23.75
C ASP A 11 39.08 26.37 24.78
N LYS A 12 39.73 25.20 24.56
CA LYS A 12 41.18 24.81 24.66
C LYS A 12 41.98 24.94 26.00
N PRO A 13 43.20 24.35 26.11
CA PRO A 13 43.80 23.14 25.50
C PRO A 13 44.54 22.20 26.51
N SER A 14 44.76 20.92 26.18
CA SER A 14 46.00 20.12 26.40
C SER A 14 45.76 18.59 26.25
N THR A 15 46.59 17.94 25.43
CA THR A 15 46.76 16.47 25.25
C THR A 15 47.88 15.97 26.19
N PRO A 16 48.25 14.67 26.26
CA PRO A 16 47.54 13.40 25.97
C PRO A 16 47.63 12.38 27.14
N SER A 17 46.76 11.35 27.20
CA SER A 17 47.08 10.00 27.73
C SER A 17 45.91 9.03 27.57
N GLU A 18 46.15 7.98 26.78
CA GLU A 18 45.98 6.55 27.11
C GLU A 18 44.93 6.16 28.16
N GLU A 19 43.87 5.43 27.77
CA GLU A 19 43.54 4.05 28.24
C GLU A 19 42.20 3.55 27.65
N ALA A 20 42.07 2.22 27.52
CA ALA A 20 41.08 1.46 26.75
C ALA A 20 39.60 1.55 27.21
N PRO A 21 38.61 1.20 26.35
CA PRO A 21 37.22 1.00 26.78
C PRO A 21 36.94 -0.48 27.16
N PRO A 22 36.18 -0.75 28.24
CA PRO A 22 35.55 -2.05 28.43
C PRO A 22 34.28 -2.18 27.59
N THR A 23 34.25 -3.19 26.74
CA THR A 23 33.09 -3.67 25.99
C THR A 23 32.03 -4.23 26.94
N SER A 24 30.83 -3.67 26.92
CA SER A 24 29.63 -4.25 27.56
C SER A 24 28.80 -5.01 26.52
N THR A 25 28.74 -6.33 26.68
CA THR A 25 27.91 -7.27 25.92
C THR A 25 26.51 -7.36 26.56
N PRO A 26 25.40 -7.26 25.81
CA PRO A 26 24.10 -7.70 26.30
C PRO A 26 23.83 -9.18 25.96
N THR A 27 23.50 -9.89 27.03
CA THR A 27 22.99 -11.25 27.20
C THR A 27 21.96 -11.73 26.15
N GLN A 28 22.18 -12.94 25.61
CA GLN A 28 21.20 -13.79 24.92
C GLN A 28 20.11 -14.33 25.88
N PRO A 29 18.91 -14.58 25.38
CA PRO A 29 18.14 -15.77 25.76
C PRO A 29 17.94 -16.75 24.59
N PRO A 30 17.64 -18.03 24.89
CA PRO A 30 17.99 -19.16 24.03
C PRO A 30 16.96 -19.49 22.94
N THR A 31 17.50 -20.00 21.84
CA THR A 31 16.85 -20.83 20.84
C THR A 31 16.09 -21.99 21.48
N SER A 32 14.83 -22.17 21.11
CA SER A 32 14.15 -23.47 21.19
C SER A 32 13.55 -23.84 19.83
N THR A 33 14.18 -24.82 19.21
CA THR A 33 13.66 -25.56 18.06
C THR A 33 12.70 -26.65 18.56
N THR A 34 11.74 -27.01 17.71
CA THR A 34 11.10 -28.35 17.57
C THR A 34 9.65 -28.48 18.08
N THR A 35 8.74 -28.35 17.13
CA THR A 35 7.51 -29.15 16.88
C THR A 35 6.98 -30.08 17.99
N SER A 36 5.73 -29.88 18.40
CA SER A 36 4.64 -30.86 18.27
C SER A 36 3.35 -30.42 18.98
N SER A 37 2.27 -30.37 18.18
CA SER A 37 0.87 -30.61 18.55
C SER A 37 0.36 -30.13 19.92
N THR A 38 -0.04 -28.86 19.97
CA THR A 38 -1.25 -28.47 20.72
C THR A 38 -2.12 -27.69 19.76
N THR A 39 -2.77 -28.39 18.82
CA THR A 39 -3.87 -27.76 18.08
C THR A 39 -5.00 -27.54 19.06
N ASP A 40 -5.28 -26.28 19.31
CA ASP A 40 -6.45 -25.83 20.04
C ASP A 40 -7.70 -26.55 19.49
N PRO A 41 -8.60 -27.09 20.34
CA PRO A 41 -9.81 -27.77 19.89
C PRO A 41 -10.68 -26.92 18.94
N GLU A 42 -10.55 -25.60 18.97
CA GLU A 42 -11.23 -24.69 18.04
C GLU A 42 -10.58 -24.70 16.65
N ILE A 43 -9.25 -24.77 16.57
CA ILE A 43 -8.50 -24.82 15.30
C ILE A 43 -8.75 -26.14 14.59
N GLN A 44 -8.90 -27.23 15.34
CA GLN A 44 -9.15 -28.55 14.78
C GLN A 44 -10.53 -28.63 14.11
N LYS A 45 -11.55 -27.98 14.70
CA LYS A 45 -12.88 -27.85 14.08
C LYS A 45 -12.85 -27.02 12.80
N PHE A 46 -12.03 -25.98 12.76
CA PHE A 46 -11.86 -25.16 11.56
C PHE A 46 -11.20 -25.94 10.41
N ILE A 47 -10.19 -26.75 10.71
CA ILE A 47 -9.55 -27.62 9.71
C ILE A 47 -10.54 -28.65 9.16
N ASP A 48 -11.31 -29.30 10.03
CA ASP A 48 -12.30 -30.33 9.66
C ASP A 48 -13.41 -29.77 8.74
N LEU A 49 -13.79 -28.51 8.94
CA LEU A 49 -14.76 -27.82 8.07
C LEU A 49 -14.22 -27.63 6.64
N PHE A 50 -12.97 -27.21 6.48
CA PHE A 50 -12.32 -27.11 5.15
C PHE A 50 -12.15 -28.48 4.50
N GLU A 51 -11.96 -29.54 5.31
CA GLU A 51 -11.86 -30.89 4.77
C GLU A 51 -13.18 -31.48 4.27
N SER A 52 -14.29 -31.09 4.89
CA SER A 52 -15.63 -31.47 4.44
C SER A 52 -16.02 -30.81 3.10
N GLU A 53 -15.51 -29.61 2.81
CA GLU A 53 -15.85 -28.87 1.59
C GLU A 53 -15.15 -29.43 0.33
N LYS A 54 -13.92 -29.94 0.47
CA LYS A 54 -13.13 -30.51 -0.65
C LYS A 54 -13.66 -31.84 -1.21
N ASN A 55 -14.60 -32.51 -0.53
CA ASN A 55 -15.12 -33.82 -0.95
C ASN A 55 -16.40 -33.77 -1.81
N THR A 56 -16.91 -32.58 -2.16
CA THR A 56 -18.13 -32.48 -2.97
C THR A 56 -17.81 -32.28 -4.45
N LYS A 57 -17.65 -33.39 -5.19
CA LYS A 57 -17.56 -33.42 -6.66
C LYS A 57 -18.98 -33.30 -7.27
N PRO A 58 -19.19 -32.56 -8.38
CA PRO A 58 -20.53 -32.21 -8.84
C PRO A 58 -21.21 -33.36 -9.60
N SER A 59 -22.51 -33.53 -9.40
CA SER A 59 -23.41 -34.35 -10.23
C SER A 59 -24.77 -33.63 -10.37
N PRO A 60 -25.46 -33.77 -11.52
CA PRO A 60 -26.56 -32.90 -11.94
C PRO A 60 -27.94 -33.30 -11.34
N PRO A 61 -28.99 -32.47 -11.51
CA PRO A 61 -30.02 -32.28 -10.49
C PRO A 61 -31.21 -33.22 -10.63
N SER A 62 -31.81 -33.58 -9.49
CA SER A 62 -33.21 -34.03 -9.42
C SER A 62 -33.85 -33.53 -8.14
N GLN A 63 -35.04 -32.96 -8.33
CA GLN A 63 -35.89 -32.29 -7.34
C GLN A 63 -36.50 -33.30 -6.36
N LYS A 64 -36.55 -32.95 -5.06
CA LYS A 64 -37.79 -32.84 -4.27
C LYS A 64 -37.53 -32.41 -2.81
N ASP A 65 -38.60 -31.87 -2.25
CA ASP A 65 -38.82 -30.99 -1.11
C ASP A 65 -38.31 -31.35 0.31
N GLN A 66 -38.05 -30.25 1.04
CA GLN A 66 -38.25 -29.96 2.47
C GLN A 66 -37.62 -30.86 3.56
N GLN A 67 -36.63 -30.31 4.28
CA GLN A 67 -36.76 -30.05 5.72
C GLN A 67 -35.72 -29.03 6.22
N GLN A 68 -36.17 -28.13 7.10
CA GLN A 68 -35.39 -27.08 7.76
C GLN A 68 -34.19 -27.63 8.54
N SER A 69 -32.99 -27.19 8.17
CA SER A 69 -31.85 -27.09 9.06
C SER A 69 -31.20 -25.75 8.79
N SER A 70 -31.60 -24.73 9.55
CA SER A 70 -30.92 -23.44 9.56
C SER A 70 -29.55 -23.64 10.21
N SER A 71 -28.54 -24.00 9.43
CA SER A 71 -27.15 -23.81 9.81
C SER A 71 -26.89 -22.31 9.79
N SER A 72 -27.21 -21.66 10.91
CA SER A 72 -26.83 -20.29 11.19
C SER A 72 -25.31 -20.23 11.23
N LEU A 73 -24.71 -19.98 10.07
CA LEU A 73 -23.35 -19.49 9.99
C LEU A 73 -23.34 -18.18 10.79
N PRO A 74 -22.47 -18.02 11.81
CA PRO A 74 -22.42 -16.78 12.55
C PRO A 74 -22.05 -15.65 11.57
N SER A 75 -22.78 -14.52 11.60
CA SER A 75 -22.70 -13.40 10.64
C SER A 75 -21.31 -12.77 10.44
N TRP A 76 -20.31 -13.17 11.23
CA TRP A 76 -18.92 -12.77 11.01
C TRP A 76 -18.17 -13.65 10.00
N LEU A 77 -18.63 -14.89 9.76
CA LEU A 77 -18.08 -15.81 8.75
C LEU A 77 -18.64 -15.59 7.34
N THR A 78 -19.63 -14.70 7.17
CA THR A 78 -19.85 -14.06 5.89
C THR A 78 -18.68 -13.12 5.64
N LEU A 79 -17.57 -13.71 5.19
CA LEU A 79 -16.55 -13.05 4.42
C LEU A 79 -17.31 -12.29 3.34
N LYS A 80 -17.53 -11.00 3.57
CA LYS A 80 -17.90 -10.07 2.52
C LYS A 80 -16.88 -10.36 1.46
N LYS A 81 -17.31 -11.00 0.37
CA LYS A 81 -16.54 -11.10 -0.86
C LYS A 81 -16.23 -9.66 -1.14
N SER A 82 -15.04 -9.23 -0.70
CA SER A 82 -14.53 -7.91 -0.92
C SER A 82 -14.76 -7.76 -2.39
N THR A 83 -15.61 -6.81 -2.77
CA THR A 83 -15.74 -6.38 -4.14
C THR A 83 -14.33 -5.93 -4.45
N ARG A 84 -13.51 -6.88 -4.92
CA ARG A 84 -12.20 -6.64 -5.45
C ARG A 84 -12.48 -5.56 -6.44
N ALA A 85 -12.07 -4.34 -6.11
CA ALA A 85 -12.22 -3.21 -7.03
C ALA A 85 -11.72 -3.76 -8.35
N THR A 86 -12.62 -3.85 -9.32
CA THR A 86 -12.27 -4.40 -10.63
C THR A 86 -11.16 -3.49 -11.10
N THR A 87 -9.91 -3.95 -11.01
CA THR A 87 -8.77 -3.22 -11.53
C THR A 87 -9.13 -2.96 -12.99
N PRO A 88 -9.26 -1.69 -13.41
CA PRO A 88 -9.74 -1.39 -14.75
C PRO A 88 -8.85 -2.12 -15.73
N THR A 89 -9.46 -2.86 -16.65
CA THR A 89 -8.73 -3.57 -17.69
C THR A 89 -8.05 -2.50 -18.55
N PRO A 90 -6.77 -2.67 -18.97
CA PRO A 90 -6.04 -1.66 -19.74
C PRO A 90 -6.79 -1.17 -21.00
N SER A 91 -7.66 -2.00 -21.58
CA SER A 91 -8.47 -1.68 -22.76
C SER A 91 -9.59 -0.67 -22.52
N ASP A 92 -10.04 -0.49 -21.27
CA ASP A 92 -11.16 0.40 -20.93
C ASP A 92 -10.70 1.83 -20.61
N ILE A 93 -9.38 2.08 -20.56
CA ILE A 93 -8.81 3.36 -20.11
C ILE A 93 -8.49 4.24 -21.33
N PRO A 94 -9.25 5.32 -21.59
CA PRO A 94 -8.98 6.19 -22.72
C PRO A 94 -7.55 6.77 -22.64
N PRO A 95 -6.84 6.90 -23.77
CA PRO A 95 -5.57 7.61 -23.80
C PRO A 95 -5.79 9.07 -23.40
N ARG A 96 -4.97 9.56 -22.47
CA ARG A 96 -4.99 10.96 -22.03
C ARG A 96 -4.05 11.81 -22.90
N ASP A 97 -3.97 13.11 -22.60
CA ASP A 97 -3.09 14.05 -23.28
C ASP A 97 -1.64 13.54 -23.31
N ALA A 98 -0.93 13.78 -24.42
CA ALA A 98 0.44 13.28 -24.61
C ALA A 98 1.39 13.71 -23.48
N LEU A 99 1.18 14.90 -22.90
CA LEU A 99 1.95 15.36 -21.74
C LEU A 99 1.64 14.58 -20.47
N SER A 100 0.36 14.31 -20.20
CA SER A 100 -0.03 13.51 -19.04
C SER A 100 0.59 12.11 -19.16
N GLU A 101 0.52 11.47 -20.34
CA GLU A 101 1.07 10.14 -20.57
C GLU A 101 2.61 10.09 -20.44
N ALA A 102 3.30 11.17 -20.83
CA ALA A 102 4.76 11.27 -20.73
C ALA A 102 5.25 11.51 -19.28
N LEU A 103 4.41 12.05 -18.41
CA LEU A 103 4.74 12.32 -17.00
C LEU A 103 4.55 11.11 -16.08
N LEU A 104 3.94 10.02 -16.56
CA LEU A 104 3.76 8.84 -15.73
C LEU A 104 5.10 8.25 -15.32
N PRO A 105 5.25 7.84 -14.04
CA PRO A 105 6.45 7.15 -13.59
C PRO A 105 6.70 5.88 -14.38
N THR A 106 7.95 5.68 -14.80
CA THR A 106 8.40 4.45 -15.48
C THR A 106 9.09 3.47 -14.54
N ASP A 107 9.54 3.94 -13.37
CA ASP A 107 10.12 3.11 -12.32
C ASP A 107 9.37 3.28 -10.99
N MET A 108 9.48 2.28 -10.14
CA MET A 108 8.93 2.29 -8.79
C MET A 108 9.85 1.49 -7.86
N SER A 109 10.08 2.00 -6.65
CA SER A 109 10.90 1.31 -5.66
C SER A 109 10.02 0.51 -4.68
N CYS A 110 10.27 -0.80 -4.57
CA CYS A 110 9.43 -1.66 -3.71
C CYS A 110 9.60 -1.32 -2.22
N ARG A 111 10.77 -0.80 -1.84
CA ARG A 111 11.02 -0.36 -0.47
C ARG A 111 10.16 0.84 -0.10
N GLN A 112 10.09 1.85 -0.98
CA GLN A 112 9.24 3.02 -0.74
C GLN A 112 7.76 2.65 -0.75
N ALA A 113 7.34 1.75 -1.65
CA ALA A 113 5.96 1.26 -1.65
C ALA A 113 5.60 0.54 -0.33
N PHE A 114 6.52 -0.27 0.21
CA PHE A 114 6.35 -0.88 1.53
C PHE A 114 6.28 0.16 2.65
N ASP A 115 7.22 1.10 2.67
CA ASP A 115 7.29 2.13 3.72
C ASP A 115 6.01 3.00 3.70
N GLN A 116 5.44 3.29 2.54
CA GLN A 116 4.15 3.98 2.39
C GLN A 116 2.97 3.15 2.90
N ALA A 117 2.91 1.86 2.56
CA ALA A 117 1.85 0.97 3.03
C ALA A 117 1.88 0.82 4.56
N TRP A 118 3.08 0.65 5.11
CA TRP A 118 3.28 0.57 6.55
C TRP A 118 2.94 1.89 7.26
N ALA A 119 3.42 3.02 6.73
CA ALA A 119 3.14 4.34 7.30
C ALA A 119 1.64 4.65 7.29
N CYS A 120 0.92 4.27 6.24
CA CYS A 120 -0.54 4.42 6.18
C CYS A 120 -1.24 3.59 7.25
N ASN A 121 -0.81 2.34 7.47
CA ASN A 121 -1.43 1.45 8.44
C ASN A 121 -1.00 1.75 9.89
N SER A 122 0.04 2.57 10.06
CA SER A 122 0.49 2.98 11.38
C SER A 122 -0.57 3.81 12.11
N MET A 123 -0.65 3.63 13.43
CA MET A 123 -1.60 4.36 14.28
C MET A 123 -1.46 5.89 14.15
N GLY A 124 -0.22 6.37 14.00
CA GLY A 124 0.05 7.79 13.80
C GLY A 124 -0.45 8.33 12.46
N GLY A 125 -0.37 7.54 11.38
CA GLY A 125 -0.91 7.89 10.07
C GLY A 125 -2.44 7.95 10.05
N GLN A 126 -3.08 6.97 10.69
CA GLN A 126 -4.54 6.87 10.76
C GLN A 126 -5.19 7.95 11.64
N TRP A 127 -4.53 8.38 12.73
CA TRP A 127 -5.10 9.39 13.63
C TRP A 127 -5.44 10.71 12.92
N ASN A 128 -4.56 11.17 12.02
CA ASN A 128 -4.82 12.37 11.22
C ASN A 128 -6.00 12.20 10.27
N ALA A 129 -6.21 10.99 9.73
CA ALA A 129 -7.34 10.69 8.87
C ALA A 129 -8.65 10.71 9.65
N VAL A 130 -8.67 10.09 10.83
CA VAL A 130 -9.84 10.11 11.73
C VAL A 130 -10.15 11.53 12.19
N TYR A 131 -9.15 12.33 12.57
CA TYR A 131 -9.37 13.73 12.97
C TYR A 131 -9.94 14.60 11.84
N ARG A 132 -9.46 14.43 10.59
CA ARG A 132 -9.90 15.28 9.46
C ARG A 132 -11.17 14.80 8.76
N TYR A 133 -11.35 13.48 8.65
CA TYR A 133 -12.40 12.87 7.82
C TYR A 133 -13.38 12.03 8.64
N GLY A 134 -13.11 11.78 9.92
CA GLY A 134 -13.98 10.99 10.80
C GLY A 134 -13.88 9.48 10.61
N GLU A 135 -13.03 9.00 9.70
CA GLU A 135 -12.88 7.59 9.37
C GLU A 135 -11.41 7.18 9.21
N MET A 136 -11.16 5.89 9.40
CA MET A 136 -9.86 5.30 9.05
C MET A 136 -9.73 5.27 7.53
N ARG A 137 -8.60 5.75 7.03
CA ARG A 137 -8.32 5.76 5.59
C ARG A 137 -8.05 4.33 5.11
N SER A 138 -8.59 3.98 3.94
CA SER A 138 -8.22 2.71 3.30
C SER A 138 -6.75 2.76 2.85
N CYS A 139 -5.94 1.83 3.37
CA CYS A 139 -4.53 1.67 2.99
C CYS A 139 -4.30 0.60 1.91
N SER A 140 -5.38 0.02 1.34
CA SER A 140 -5.27 -1.05 0.36
C SER A 140 -4.45 -0.65 -0.87
N GLU A 141 -4.61 0.60 -1.32
CA GLU A 141 -3.92 1.13 -2.49
C GLU A 141 -2.38 1.04 -2.36
N HIS A 142 -1.84 1.39 -1.19
CA HIS A 142 -0.40 1.30 -0.96
C HIS A 142 0.10 -0.14 -0.88
N TRP A 143 -0.72 -1.05 -0.34
CA TRP A 143 -0.41 -2.48 -0.35
C TRP A 143 -0.45 -3.05 -1.76
N ASP A 144 -1.41 -2.62 -2.59
CA ASP A 144 -1.50 -3.01 -3.99
C ASP A 144 -0.24 -2.56 -4.77
N ASP A 145 0.24 -1.33 -4.53
CA ASP A 145 1.50 -0.82 -5.10
C ASP A 145 2.71 -1.69 -4.69
N PHE A 146 2.79 -2.07 -3.42
CA PHE A 146 3.85 -2.94 -2.90
C PHE A 146 3.83 -4.33 -3.56
N TRP A 147 2.67 -4.99 -3.57
CA TRP A 147 2.52 -6.32 -4.16
C TRP A 147 2.71 -6.31 -5.67
N PHE A 148 2.28 -5.24 -6.33
CA PHE A 148 2.56 -5.02 -7.74
C PHE A 148 4.07 -4.93 -7.99
N CYS A 149 4.79 -4.10 -7.23
CA CYS A 149 6.25 -3.99 -7.35
C CYS A 149 6.97 -5.32 -7.12
N MET A 150 6.56 -6.07 -6.09
CA MET A 150 7.14 -7.39 -5.80
C MET A 150 6.91 -8.38 -6.94
N ARG A 151 5.74 -8.32 -7.60
CA ARG A 151 5.40 -9.16 -8.75
C ARG A 151 6.15 -8.79 -10.02
N THR A 152 6.35 -7.49 -10.27
CA THR A 152 7.01 -6.99 -11.48
C THR A 152 8.54 -6.94 -11.38
N LYS A 153 9.11 -7.16 -10.18
CA LYS A 153 10.55 -7.19 -9.95
C LYS A 153 11.31 -8.17 -10.87
N GLY A 154 10.68 -9.28 -11.28
CA GLY A 154 11.29 -10.28 -12.15
C GLY A 154 11.17 -10.00 -13.66
N TYR A 155 10.57 -8.89 -14.06
CA TYR A 155 10.37 -8.57 -15.48
C TYR A 155 11.65 -8.02 -16.12
N SER A 156 11.74 -8.12 -17.45
CA SER A 156 12.75 -7.38 -18.20
C SER A 156 12.55 -5.86 -18.00
N PRO A 157 13.60 -5.03 -18.11
CA PRO A 157 13.49 -3.60 -17.85
C PRO A 157 12.40 -2.93 -18.69
N GLU A 158 12.33 -3.22 -19.99
CA GLU A 158 11.30 -2.66 -20.88
C GLU A 158 9.88 -3.10 -20.52
N MET A 159 9.70 -4.37 -20.12
CA MET A 159 8.39 -4.88 -19.72
C MET A 159 7.96 -4.33 -18.37
N ARG A 160 8.92 -4.13 -17.46
CA ARG A 160 8.69 -3.49 -16.17
C ARG A 160 8.24 -2.05 -16.35
N GLU A 161 8.92 -1.26 -17.18
CA GLU A 161 8.54 0.13 -17.44
C GLU A 161 7.13 0.25 -18.01
N LYS A 162 6.78 -0.62 -18.98
CA LYS A 162 5.43 -0.66 -19.55
C LYS A 162 4.38 -1.03 -18.51
N ALA A 163 4.63 -2.09 -17.72
CA ALA A 163 3.73 -2.51 -16.67
C ALA A 163 3.54 -1.43 -15.59
N ILE A 164 4.61 -0.75 -15.19
CA ILE A 164 4.56 0.34 -14.21
C ILE A 164 3.76 1.51 -14.75
N ARG A 165 3.99 1.91 -16.01
CA ARG A 165 3.21 2.97 -16.67
C ARG A 165 1.72 2.63 -16.69
N GLU A 166 1.38 1.40 -17.08
CA GLU A 166 -0.01 0.92 -17.09
C GLU A 166 -0.64 0.91 -15.69
N HIS A 167 0.11 0.52 -14.66
CA HIS A 167 -0.35 0.52 -13.27
C HIS A 167 -0.68 1.93 -12.77
N TYR A 168 0.20 2.91 -13.02
CA TYR A 168 -0.07 4.30 -12.66
C TYR A 168 -1.21 4.91 -13.47
N ARG A 169 -1.35 4.53 -14.75
CA ARG A 169 -2.47 4.96 -15.58
C ARG A 169 -3.80 4.45 -15.05
N ALA A 170 -3.87 3.19 -14.65
CA ALA A 170 -5.05 2.63 -13.99
C ALA A 170 -5.37 3.35 -12.67
N LYS A 171 -4.34 3.66 -11.88
CA LYS A 171 -4.47 4.37 -10.60
C LYS A 171 -5.01 5.79 -10.79
N GLU A 172 -4.50 6.54 -11.76
CA GLU A 172 -5.01 7.87 -12.10
C GLU A 172 -6.44 7.82 -12.62
N PHE A 173 -6.79 6.83 -13.44
CA PHE A 173 -8.16 6.65 -13.91
C PHE A 173 -9.14 6.35 -12.77
N VAL A 174 -8.74 5.54 -11.78
CA VAL A 174 -9.58 5.31 -10.58
C VAL A 174 -9.76 6.59 -9.77
N LYS A 175 -8.74 7.46 -9.72
CA LYS A 175 -8.78 8.69 -8.93
C LYS A 175 -9.49 9.85 -9.61
N TYR A 176 -9.29 10.02 -10.92
CA TYR A 176 -9.72 11.18 -11.71
C TYR A 176 -10.54 10.77 -12.94
N GLY A 177 -11.07 9.54 -12.96
CA GLY A 177 -11.92 9.05 -14.03
C GLY A 177 -13.28 9.77 -14.10
N PRO A 178 -14.15 9.36 -15.05
CA PRO A 178 -15.40 10.06 -15.32
C PRO A 178 -16.28 10.16 -14.06
N GLY A 179 -16.75 11.39 -13.78
CA GLY A 179 -17.61 11.68 -12.64
C GLY A 179 -16.86 11.95 -11.32
N LYS A 180 -15.53 11.93 -11.31
CA LYS A 180 -14.72 12.41 -10.18
C LYS A 180 -14.18 13.81 -10.49
N PRO A 181 -14.12 14.72 -9.51
CA PRO A 181 -13.61 16.06 -9.74
C PRO A 181 -12.12 15.99 -10.09
N SER A 182 -11.76 16.48 -11.27
CA SER A 182 -10.38 16.68 -11.69
C SER A 182 -10.09 18.17 -11.86
N SER A 183 -8.85 18.57 -11.60
CA SER A 183 -8.41 19.92 -11.97
C SER A 183 -8.44 20.15 -13.48
N GLU A 184 -8.34 19.06 -14.26
CA GLU A 184 -8.43 19.07 -15.72
C GLU A 184 -9.84 19.44 -16.23
N ASP A 185 -10.87 19.37 -15.38
CA ASP A 185 -12.24 19.81 -15.74
C ASP A 185 -12.36 21.33 -15.80
N VAL A 186 -11.44 22.05 -15.15
CA VAL A 186 -11.42 23.52 -15.08
C VAL A 186 -10.25 24.10 -15.88
N TRP A 187 -9.13 23.38 -15.96
CA TRP A 187 -7.89 23.83 -16.59
C TRP A 187 -7.41 22.81 -17.63
N GLU A 188 -7.35 23.21 -18.89
CA GLU A 188 -6.81 22.37 -19.95
C GLU A 188 -5.28 22.46 -20.01
N SER A 189 -4.64 21.36 -20.38
CA SER A 189 -3.19 21.32 -20.58
C SER A 189 -2.81 22.16 -21.81
N ARG A 190 -1.63 22.79 -21.78
CA ARG A 190 -1.15 23.58 -22.92
C ARG A 190 -0.45 22.67 -23.91
N GLU A 191 -0.81 22.77 -25.20
CA GLU A 191 -0.19 21.99 -26.27
C GLU A 191 1.26 22.41 -26.57
N GLU A 192 1.58 23.70 -26.38
CA GLU A 192 2.89 24.27 -26.69
C GLU A 192 3.63 24.76 -25.43
N ARG A 193 4.96 24.68 -25.44
CA ARG A 193 5.77 25.28 -24.37
C ARG A 193 5.69 26.80 -24.42
N VAL A 194 5.56 27.41 -23.25
CA VAL A 194 5.58 28.87 -23.13
C VAL A 194 6.99 29.38 -23.47
N PRO A 195 7.13 30.44 -24.29
CA PRO A 195 8.43 31.00 -24.63
C PRO A 195 9.15 31.55 -23.41
N GLU A 196 10.47 31.37 -23.37
CA GLU A 196 11.33 31.88 -22.31
C GLU A 196 11.19 33.41 -22.19
N GLY A 197 11.09 33.91 -20.95
CA GLY A 197 10.96 35.34 -20.69
C GLY A 197 9.58 35.95 -20.97
N SER A 198 8.50 35.15 -21.04
CA SER A 198 7.13 35.68 -21.13
C SER A 198 6.43 35.88 -19.78
N THR A 199 6.90 35.21 -18.73
CA THR A 199 6.34 35.25 -17.38
C THR A 199 7.34 35.80 -16.37
N PHE A 200 6.87 36.58 -15.38
CA PHE A 200 7.67 37.11 -14.26
C PHE A 200 8.75 38.14 -14.64
N ASN A 201 8.52 38.97 -15.67
CA ASN A 201 9.45 40.04 -16.05
C ASN A 201 9.34 41.32 -15.20
N GLN A 202 8.36 41.39 -14.29
CA GLN A 202 8.22 42.55 -13.43
C GLN A 202 9.17 42.43 -12.24
N PRO A 203 10.00 43.44 -11.94
CA PRO A 203 10.77 43.47 -10.71
C PRO A 203 9.81 43.53 -9.51
N ILE A 204 10.13 42.78 -8.46
CA ILE A 204 9.44 42.88 -7.17
C ILE A 204 10.00 44.14 -6.49
N GLU A 205 9.17 45.16 -6.32
CA GLU A 205 9.48 46.40 -5.58
C GLU A 205 9.46 46.17 -4.05
#